data_AF-A0A834IRB9-F1
#
_entry.id   AF-A0A834IRB9-F1
#
_cell.length_a   1.000
_cell.length_b   1.000
_cell.length_c   1.000
_cell.angle_alpha   90.00
_cell.angle_beta   90.00
_cell.angle_gamma   90.00
#
_symmetry.space_group_name_H-M   'P 1'
#
loop_
_entity.id
_entity.type
_entity.pdbx_description
1 polymer ?
#
loop_
_entity_poly.entity_id
_entity_poly.type
_entity_poly.pdbx_seq_one_letter_code
_entity_poly.pdbx_strand_id
1 'polypeptide(L)'
;MLKLYLFTIVCILLVQKNAADDTELTASKDEAKKAFHHLMEAIDKALTEAQTALNKAMDKVHEKATELEGKANVEIDKVLSPLRKKLDDLVSKAKQKGFDVTKCQSYVNHFSNTPDQLAHDLIECINSQVQKAQDNINDALNNAKKIEEDMNSIDAEIDNCGGNKWKKIKCYAKIIEKIAKDTKDAPEKIMADVTNTTLLVANIIPILEDCFTKKIKEAGDNALKDVKDFAVCVAIPF
;
A
#
# COMPACT_ATOMS: atom_id res chain seq x y z
N MET A 1 -20.63 4.76 -22.53
CA MET A 1 -20.56 3.32 -22.21
C MET A 1 -21.58 2.46 -22.97
N LEU A 2 -22.78 2.93 -23.34
CA LEU A 2 -23.77 2.09 -24.07
C LEU A 2 -23.50 1.91 -25.58
N LYS A 3 -22.71 2.78 -26.22
CA LYS A 3 -22.47 2.74 -27.69
C LYS A 3 -21.41 1.73 -28.14
N LEU A 4 -20.55 1.23 -27.24
CA LEU A 4 -19.57 0.17 -27.57
C LEU A 4 -20.19 -1.24 -27.57
N TYR A 5 -21.29 -1.44 -26.85
CA TYR A 5 -21.96 -2.76 -26.72
C TYR A 5 -22.75 -3.20 -27.96
N LEU A 6 -23.07 -2.26 -28.87
CA LEU A 6 -23.84 -2.58 -30.08
C LEU A 6 -22.98 -3.18 -31.20
N PHE A 7 -21.65 -3.04 -31.13
CA PHE A 7 -20.76 -3.60 -32.17
C PHE A 7 -20.43 -5.08 -31.94
N THR A 8 -20.42 -5.55 -30.69
CA THR A 8 -20.07 -6.95 -30.36
C THR A 8 -21.21 -7.95 -30.60
N ILE A 9 -22.48 -7.52 -30.53
CA ILE A 9 -23.63 -8.43 -30.72
C ILE A 9 -23.92 -8.69 -32.21
N VAL A 10 -23.52 -7.78 -33.12
CA VAL A 10 -23.83 -7.93 -34.56
C VAL A 10 -22.95 -8.97 -35.26
N CYS A 11 -21.73 -9.24 -34.78
CA CYS A 11 -20.85 -10.26 -35.39
C CYS A 11 -21.29 -11.71 -35.10
N ILE A 12 -21.98 -11.98 -33.99
CA ILE A 12 -22.34 -13.35 -33.59
C ILE A 12 -23.43 -13.96 -34.51
N LEU A 13 -24.21 -13.14 -35.21
CA LEU A 13 -25.36 -13.61 -36.02
C LEU A 13 -25.04 -13.87 -37.51
N LEU A 14 -23.85 -13.51 -38.00
CA LEU A 14 -23.50 -13.66 -39.43
C LEU A 14 -22.77 -14.97 -39.77
N VAL A 15 -22.37 -15.78 -38.78
CA VAL A 15 -21.54 -16.99 -38.99
C VAL A 15 -22.35 -18.24 -39.39
N GLN A 16 -23.68 -18.15 -39.55
CA GLN A 16 -24.52 -19.34 -39.76
C GLN A 16 -24.96 -19.67 -41.20
N LYS A 17 -24.55 -18.94 -42.24
CA LYS A 17 -24.83 -19.36 -43.62
C LYS A 17 -23.73 -18.93 -44.59
N ASN A 18 -22.81 -19.84 -44.90
CA ASN A 18 -22.52 -20.33 -46.26
C ASN A 18 -21.24 -21.19 -46.25
N ALA A 19 -21.02 -21.94 -47.32
CA ALA A 19 -19.83 -22.75 -47.51
C ALA A 19 -18.59 -21.87 -47.40
N ALA A 20 -17.84 -22.05 -46.31
CA ALA A 20 -16.71 -21.21 -45.99
C ALA A 20 -15.64 -21.29 -47.09
N ASP A 21 -15.43 -20.19 -47.80
CA ASP A 21 -14.29 -19.96 -48.70
C ASP A 21 -13.07 -19.54 -47.88
N ASP A 22 -11.84 -19.64 -48.39
CA ASP A 22 -10.62 -19.41 -47.59
C ASP A 22 -10.55 -17.99 -46.98
N THR A 23 -11.32 -17.07 -47.56
CA THR A 23 -11.63 -15.74 -47.03
C THR A 23 -12.29 -15.77 -45.64
N GLU A 24 -13.23 -16.69 -45.37
CA GLU A 24 -13.97 -16.76 -44.10
C GLU A 24 -13.10 -17.29 -42.95
N LEU A 25 -12.18 -18.21 -43.27
CA LEU A 25 -11.22 -18.74 -42.30
C LEU A 25 -10.20 -17.68 -41.87
N THR A 26 -9.68 -16.91 -42.83
CA THR A 26 -8.76 -15.78 -42.55
C THR A 26 -9.48 -14.71 -41.74
N ALA A 27 -10.71 -14.35 -42.12
CA ALA A 27 -11.52 -13.39 -41.36
C ALA A 27 -11.74 -13.82 -39.91
N SER A 28 -12.02 -15.11 -39.65
CA SER A 28 -12.20 -15.63 -38.28
C SER A 28 -10.93 -15.53 -37.42
N LYS A 29 -9.75 -15.74 -38.02
CA LYS A 29 -8.47 -15.59 -37.33
C LYS A 29 -8.19 -14.12 -36.99
N ASP A 30 -8.42 -13.23 -37.96
CA ASP A 30 -8.22 -11.79 -37.79
C ASP A 30 -9.17 -11.21 -36.73
N GLU A 31 -10.42 -11.68 -36.69
CA GLU A 31 -11.38 -11.34 -35.64
C GLU A 31 -10.90 -11.77 -34.25
N ALA A 32 -10.36 -12.99 -34.11
CA ALA A 32 -9.80 -13.46 -32.84
C ALA A 32 -8.59 -12.62 -32.40
N LYS A 33 -7.68 -12.27 -33.33
CA LYS A 33 -6.54 -11.39 -33.03
C LYS A 33 -6.96 -9.97 -32.65
N LYS A 34 -7.96 -9.42 -33.33
CA LYS A 34 -8.54 -8.12 -33.00
C LYS A 34 -9.21 -8.12 -31.62
N ALA A 35 -9.97 -9.18 -31.31
CA ALA A 35 -10.57 -9.34 -30.00
C ALA A 35 -9.49 -9.43 -28.91
N PHE A 36 -8.42 -10.20 -29.15
CA PHE A 36 -7.29 -10.31 -28.23
C PHE A 36 -6.59 -8.96 -28.02
N HIS A 37 -6.39 -8.17 -29.07
CA HIS A 37 -5.84 -6.82 -28.93
C HIS A 37 -6.71 -5.93 -28.03
N HIS A 38 -8.03 -5.95 -28.21
CA HIS A 38 -8.96 -5.20 -27.35
C HIS A 38 -8.95 -5.68 -25.89
N LEU A 39 -8.77 -6.97 -25.64
CA LEU A 39 -8.57 -7.51 -24.29
C LEU A 39 -7.31 -6.91 -23.65
N MET A 40 -6.19 -6.92 -24.37
CA MET A 40 -4.93 -6.37 -23.85
C MET A 40 -5.02 -4.85 -23.61
N GLU A 41 -5.69 -4.10 -24.49
CA GLU A 41 -5.98 -2.67 -24.28
C GLU A 41 -6.82 -2.44 -23.00
N ALA A 42 -7.83 -3.28 -22.76
CA ALA A 42 -8.67 -3.18 -21.57
C ALA A 42 -7.89 -3.48 -20.28
N ILE A 43 -6.99 -4.46 -20.33
CA ILE A 43 -6.11 -4.82 -19.21
C ILE A 43 -5.10 -3.71 -18.94
N ASP A 44 -4.41 -3.20 -19.96
CA ASP A 44 -3.42 -2.12 -19.82
C ASP A 44 -4.05 -0.86 -19.22
N LYS A 45 -5.27 -0.52 -19.68
CA LYS A 45 -6.05 0.57 -19.08
C LYS A 45 -6.36 0.29 -17.60
N ALA A 46 -6.81 -0.91 -17.26
CA ALA A 46 -7.09 -1.27 -15.87
C ALA A 46 -5.83 -1.24 -14.99
N LEU A 47 -4.68 -1.67 -15.52
CA LEU A 47 -3.37 -1.59 -14.84
C LEU A 47 -2.92 -0.14 -14.61
N THR A 48 -3.13 0.74 -15.58
CA THR A 48 -2.82 2.17 -15.45
C THR A 48 -3.71 2.83 -14.39
N GLU A 49 -5.01 2.54 -14.40
CA GLU A 49 -5.96 3.01 -13.38
C GLU A 49 -5.62 2.45 -11.99
N ALA A 50 -5.26 1.17 -11.91
CA ALA A 50 -4.78 0.50 -10.71
C ALA A 50 -3.56 1.21 -10.11
N GLN A 51 -2.51 1.41 -10.91
CA GLN A 51 -1.28 2.07 -10.46
C GLN A 51 -1.55 3.49 -9.98
N THR A 52 -2.40 4.25 -10.69
CA THR A 52 -2.79 5.60 -10.31
C THR A 52 -3.51 5.62 -8.96
N ALA A 53 -4.47 4.71 -8.76
CA ALA A 53 -5.23 4.62 -7.51
C ALA A 53 -4.36 4.22 -6.32
N LEU A 54 -3.48 3.23 -6.50
CA LEU A 54 -2.58 2.75 -5.46
C LEU A 54 -1.52 3.80 -5.09
N ASN A 55 -0.93 4.49 -6.08
CA ASN A 55 -0.01 5.60 -5.82
C ASN A 55 -0.69 6.71 -5.01
N LYS A 56 -1.91 7.11 -5.39
CA LYS A 56 -2.68 8.10 -4.63
C LYS A 56 -3.00 7.66 -3.20
N ALA A 57 -3.22 6.37 -2.98
CA ALA A 57 -3.39 5.82 -1.64
C ALA A 57 -2.09 5.93 -0.83
N MET A 58 -0.95 5.63 -1.46
CA MET A 58 0.37 5.75 -0.85
C MET A 58 0.75 7.18 -0.52
N ASP A 59 0.45 8.13 -1.42
CA ASP A 59 0.71 9.56 -1.21
C ASP A 59 0.05 10.04 0.08
N LYS A 60 -1.17 9.61 0.38
CA LYS A 60 -1.86 9.95 1.63
C LYS A 60 -1.15 9.39 2.87
N VAL A 61 -0.56 8.20 2.76
CA VAL A 61 0.23 7.61 3.85
C VAL A 61 1.51 8.43 4.07
N HIS A 62 2.20 8.81 2.99
CA HIS A 62 3.38 9.67 3.06
C HIS A 62 3.08 11.06 3.60
N GLU A 63 2.03 11.71 3.10
CA GLU A 63 1.54 13.01 3.61
C GLU A 63 1.29 12.93 5.12
N LYS A 64 0.63 11.87 5.58
CA LYS A 64 0.37 11.68 7.00
C LYS A 64 1.64 11.43 7.81
N ALA A 65 2.56 10.61 7.31
CA ALA A 65 3.84 10.37 7.96
C ALA A 65 4.61 11.69 8.13
N THR A 66 4.73 12.50 7.07
CA THR A 66 5.38 13.81 7.12
C THR A 66 4.67 14.79 8.06
N GLU A 67 3.33 14.79 8.10
CA GLU A 67 2.55 15.57 9.07
C GLU A 67 2.92 15.21 10.51
N LEU A 68 3.03 13.90 10.82
CA LEU A 68 3.36 13.42 12.15
C LEU A 68 4.82 13.70 12.53
N GLU A 69 5.76 13.54 11.60
CA GLU A 69 7.16 13.94 11.78
C GLU A 69 7.28 15.43 12.09
N GLY A 70 6.56 16.28 11.35
CA GLY A 70 6.52 17.72 11.60
C GLY A 70 5.93 18.09 12.97
N LYS A 71 4.98 17.29 13.48
CA LYS A 71 4.41 17.46 14.83
C LYS A 71 5.27 16.91 15.94
N ALA A 72 6.19 15.98 15.65
CA ALA A 72 6.96 15.26 16.66
C ALA A 72 7.68 16.22 17.59
N ASN A 73 8.57 17.08 17.07
CA ASN A 73 9.36 18.00 17.90
C ASN A 73 8.50 18.85 18.84
N VAL A 74 7.35 19.35 18.36
CA VAL A 74 6.45 20.19 19.16
C VAL A 74 5.82 19.40 20.31
N GLU A 75 5.30 18.19 20.05
CA GLU A 75 4.69 17.37 21.08
C GLU A 75 5.74 16.78 22.05
N ILE A 76 6.94 16.46 21.56
CA ILE A 76 8.09 16.06 22.39
C ILE A 76 8.43 17.18 23.37
N ASP A 77 8.62 18.41 22.88
CA ASP A 77 8.95 19.55 23.73
C ASP A 77 7.85 19.85 24.74
N LYS A 78 6.59 19.78 24.33
CA LYS A 78 5.43 20.01 25.20
C LYS A 78 5.35 19.00 26.34
N VAL A 79 5.68 17.73 26.09
CA VAL A 79 5.64 16.68 27.10
C VAL A 79 6.89 16.70 27.99
N LEU A 80 8.08 16.85 27.39
CA LEU A 80 9.35 16.69 28.10
C LEU A 80 9.84 17.99 28.77
N SER A 81 9.60 19.18 28.20
CA SER A 81 10.13 20.44 28.75
C SER A 81 9.69 20.71 30.20
N PRO A 82 8.41 20.53 30.58
CA PRO A 82 7.98 20.73 31.97
C PRO A 82 8.65 19.74 32.94
N LEU A 83 8.90 18.52 32.49
CA LEU A 83 9.57 17.49 33.29
C LEU A 83 11.06 17.78 33.42
N ARG A 84 11.70 18.28 32.35
CA ARG A 84 13.09 18.70 32.34
C ARG A 84 13.33 19.80 33.37
N LYS A 85 12.48 20.83 33.35
CA LYS A 85 12.51 21.91 34.34
C LYS A 85 12.37 21.39 35.77
N LYS A 86 11.44 20.45 36.02
CA LYS A 86 11.29 19.83 37.35
C LYS A 86 12.53 19.07 37.78
N LEU A 87 13.15 18.31 36.87
CA LEU A 87 14.38 17.58 37.13
C LEU A 87 15.54 18.54 37.44
N ASP A 88 15.72 19.58 36.63
CA ASP A 88 16.75 20.61 36.85
C ASP A 88 16.58 21.32 38.19
N ASP A 89 15.34 21.66 38.56
CA ASP A 89 15.01 22.25 39.86
C ASP A 89 15.36 21.30 41.03
N LEU A 90 15.09 20.00 40.88
CA LEU A 90 15.44 18.98 41.88
C LEU A 90 16.96 18.82 42.02
N VAL A 91 17.68 18.74 40.90
CA VAL A 91 19.15 18.65 40.87
C VAL A 91 19.76 19.88 41.55
N SER A 92 19.27 21.08 41.23
CA SER A 92 19.75 22.34 41.82
C SER A 92 19.51 22.37 43.34
N LYS A 93 18.30 22.02 43.79
CA LYS A 93 17.95 21.97 45.23
C LYS A 93 18.78 20.95 46.00
N ALA A 94 19.02 19.77 45.43
CA ALA A 94 19.85 18.74 46.05
C ALA A 94 21.29 19.25 46.27
N LYS A 95 21.89 19.84 45.22
CA LYS A 95 23.24 20.45 45.30
C LYS A 95 23.32 21.58 46.33
N GLN A 96 22.32 22.47 46.38
CA GLN A 96 22.27 23.56 47.36
C GLN A 96 22.19 23.07 48.81
N LYS A 97 21.57 21.90 49.04
CA LYS A 97 21.50 21.26 50.35
C LYS A 97 22.73 20.39 50.68
N GLY A 98 23.74 20.35 49.79
CA GLY A 98 24.96 19.58 49.99
C GLY A 98 24.82 18.08 49.71
N PHE A 99 23.74 17.64 49.05
CA PHE A 99 23.61 16.24 48.62
C PHE A 99 24.51 15.95 47.41
N ASP A 100 25.20 14.81 47.45
CA ASP A 100 25.94 14.29 46.31
C ASP A 100 24.97 13.66 45.28
N VAL A 101 24.80 14.33 44.15
CA VAL A 101 23.91 13.89 43.07
C VAL A 101 24.55 12.88 42.12
N THR A 102 25.85 12.58 42.23
CA THR A 102 26.55 11.70 41.29
C THR A 102 25.96 10.29 41.28
N LYS A 103 25.51 9.80 42.43
CA LYS A 103 24.82 8.51 42.56
C LYS A 103 23.46 8.45 41.85
N CYS A 104 22.85 9.60 41.57
CA CYS A 104 21.55 9.73 40.90
C CYS A 104 21.69 10.17 39.43
N GLN A 105 22.92 10.30 38.92
CA GLN A 105 23.21 10.84 37.59
C GLN A 105 22.61 9.99 36.46
N SER A 106 22.41 8.68 36.68
CA SER A 106 21.79 7.79 35.71
C SER A 106 20.39 8.26 35.29
N TYR A 107 19.57 8.77 36.20
CA TYR A 107 18.23 9.30 35.89
C TYR A 107 18.30 10.58 35.05
N VAL A 108 19.28 11.44 35.32
CA VAL A 108 19.51 12.67 34.53
C VAL A 108 19.96 12.33 33.11
N ASN A 109 20.85 11.35 32.98
CA ASN A 109 21.34 10.88 31.69
C ASN A 109 20.23 10.19 30.89
N HIS A 110 19.46 9.30 31.53
CA HIS A 110 18.33 8.62 30.91
C HIS A 110 17.27 9.62 30.42
N PHE A 111 16.90 10.59 31.26
CA PHE A 111 16.00 11.67 30.87
C PHE A 111 16.53 12.45 29.65
N SER A 112 17.83 12.80 29.66
CA SER A 112 18.45 13.59 28.60
C SER A 112 18.50 12.86 27.25
N ASN A 113 18.52 11.52 27.27
CA ASN A 113 18.49 10.67 26.08
C ASN A 113 17.07 10.33 25.61
N THR A 114 16.04 10.65 26.40
CA THR A 114 14.64 10.35 26.06
C THR A 114 14.18 10.97 24.73
N PRO A 115 14.53 12.23 24.39
CA PRO A 115 14.17 12.81 23.09
C PRO A 115 14.74 12.03 21.89
N ASP A 116 16.01 11.65 21.96
CA ASP A 116 16.69 10.93 20.87
C ASP A 116 16.11 9.52 20.70
N GLN A 117 15.87 8.82 21.81
CA GLN A 117 15.22 7.50 21.78
C GLN A 117 13.81 7.58 21.21
N LEU A 118 13.05 8.60 21.58
CA LEU A 118 11.70 8.83 21.08
C LEU A 118 11.69 9.13 19.58
N ALA A 119 12.62 9.96 19.09
CA ALA A 119 12.76 10.22 17.67
C ALA A 119 13.07 8.94 16.89
N HIS A 120 13.98 8.10 17.41
CA HIS A 120 14.30 6.80 16.83
C HIS A 120 13.08 5.87 16.77
N ASP A 121 12.41 5.70 17.90
CA ASP A 121 11.22 4.84 18.04
C ASP A 121 10.05 5.29 17.13
N LEU A 122 9.85 6.61 16.97
CA LEU A 122 8.84 7.17 16.08
C LEU A 122 9.15 6.86 14.61
N ILE A 123 10.40 7.11 14.20
CA ILE A 123 10.87 6.83 12.83
C ILE A 123 10.72 5.34 12.51
N GLU A 124 11.11 4.45 13.43
CA GLU A 124 10.98 3.00 13.24
C GLU A 124 9.50 2.58 13.10
N CYS A 125 8.62 3.09 13.98
CA CYS A 125 7.19 2.79 13.92
C CYS A 125 6.57 3.25 12.61
N ILE A 126 6.83 4.49 12.20
CA ILE A 126 6.32 5.08 10.96
C ILE A 126 6.83 4.31 9.74
N ASN A 127 8.15 4.10 9.64
CA ASN A 127 8.76 3.40 8.50
C ASN A 127 8.25 1.97 8.36
N SER A 128 8.04 1.26 9.48
CA SER A 128 7.46 -0.09 9.45
C SER A 128 6.06 -0.10 8.83
N GLN A 129 5.22 0.88 9.13
CA GLN A 129 3.87 0.94 8.55
C GLN A 129 3.88 1.42 7.10
N VAL A 130 4.74 2.38 6.75
CA VAL A 130 4.95 2.83 5.36
C VAL A 130 5.41 1.65 4.50
N GLN A 131 6.35 0.84 4.99
CA GLN A 131 6.80 -0.35 4.27
C GLN A 131 5.67 -1.36 4.05
N LYS A 132 4.83 -1.64 5.07
CA LYS A 132 3.65 -2.51 4.91
C LYS A 132 2.67 -1.98 3.87
N ALA A 133 2.47 -0.66 3.79
CA ALA A 133 1.65 -0.05 2.76
C ALA A 133 2.22 -0.35 1.36
N GLN A 134 3.52 -0.13 1.21
CA GLN A 134 4.25 -0.35 -0.04
C GLN A 134 4.21 -1.83 -0.47
N ASP A 135 4.38 -2.76 0.47
CA ASP A 135 4.33 -4.20 0.20
C ASP A 135 2.94 -4.61 -0.31
N ASN A 136 1.85 -4.14 0.34
CA ASN A 136 0.49 -4.40 -0.12
C ASN A 136 0.22 -3.85 -1.54
N ILE A 137 0.78 -2.68 -1.86
CA ILE A 137 0.68 -2.08 -3.22
C ILE A 137 1.44 -2.93 -4.24
N ASN A 138 2.67 -3.32 -3.91
CA ASN A 138 3.50 -4.14 -4.79
C ASN A 138 2.84 -5.50 -5.07
N ASP A 139 2.26 -6.12 -4.05
CA ASP A 139 1.53 -7.38 -4.20
C ASP A 139 0.30 -7.24 -5.11
N ALA A 140 -0.48 -6.16 -4.95
CA ALA A 140 -1.62 -5.89 -5.82
C ALA A 140 -1.20 -5.67 -7.28
N LEU A 141 -0.12 -4.90 -7.52
CA LEU A 141 0.41 -4.68 -8.87
C LEU A 141 0.97 -5.96 -9.49
N ASN A 142 1.64 -6.81 -8.70
CA ASN A 142 2.15 -8.09 -9.17
C ASN A 142 1.01 -9.05 -9.53
N ASN A 143 -0.05 -9.09 -8.72
CA ASN A 143 -1.23 -9.88 -9.03
C ASN A 143 -1.94 -9.39 -10.31
N ALA A 144 -2.02 -8.08 -10.50
CA ALA A 144 -2.61 -7.50 -11.70
C ALA A 144 -1.77 -7.80 -12.96
N LYS A 145 -0.43 -7.69 -12.88
CA LYS A 145 0.49 -8.09 -13.96
C LYS A 145 0.39 -9.57 -14.29
N LYS A 146 0.21 -10.43 -13.29
CA LYS A 146 0.01 -11.86 -13.52
C LYS A 146 -1.24 -12.13 -14.35
N ILE A 147 -2.31 -11.36 -14.16
CA ILE A 147 -3.52 -11.45 -15.00
C ILE A 147 -3.18 -11.11 -16.47
N GLU A 148 -2.38 -10.06 -16.70
CA GLU A 148 -1.90 -9.71 -18.04
C GLU A 148 -1.05 -10.84 -18.67
N GLU A 149 -0.09 -11.39 -17.91
CA GLU A 149 0.77 -12.50 -18.34
C GLU A 149 -0.04 -13.75 -18.69
N ASP A 150 -1.04 -14.10 -17.88
CA ASP A 150 -1.93 -15.23 -18.13
C ASP A 150 -2.70 -15.06 -19.46
N MET A 151 -3.07 -13.82 -19.81
CA MET A 151 -3.79 -13.52 -21.05
C MET A 151 -2.90 -13.57 -22.29
N ASN A 152 -1.59 -13.31 -22.17
CA ASN A 152 -0.65 -13.40 -23.30
C ASN A 152 -0.59 -14.80 -23.94
N SER A 153 -1.01 -15.85 -23.21
CA SER A 153 -1.12 -17.20 -23.75
C SER A 153 -2.18 -17.33 -24.87
N ILE A 154 -3.16 -16.42 -24.94
CA ILE A 154 -4.26 -16.46 -25.91
C ILE A 154 -3.77 -16.26 -27.34
N ASP A 155 -2.76 -15.43 -27.59
CA ASP A 155 -2.21 -15.25 -28.96
C ASP A 155 -1.67 -16.57 -29.51
N ALA A 156 -0.95 -17.32 -28.67
CA ALA A 156 -0.48 -18.66 -29.02
C ALA A 156 -1.66 -19.65 -29.20
N GLU A 157 -2.72 -19.57 -28.39
CA GLU A 157 -3.94 -20.38 -28.58
C GLU A 157 -4.58 -20.11 -29.95
N ILE A 158 -4.62 -18.85 -30.42
CA ILE A 158 -5.12 -18.46 -31.74
C ILE A 158 -4.27 -19.12 -32.84
N ASP A 159 -2.94 -19.01 -32.75
CA ASP A 159 -2.06 -19.57 -33.77
C ASP A 159 -2.04 -21.11 -33.79
N ASN A 160 -2.40 -21.75 -32.67
CA ASN A 160 -2.47 -23.20 -32.53
C ASN A 160 -3.81 -23.82 -32.98
N CYS A 161 -4.75 -23.05 -33.52
CA CYS A 161 -5.98 -23.61 -34.09
C CYS A 161 -5.71 -24.47 -35.34
N GLY A 162 -5.54 -25.78 -35.13
CA GLY A 162 -5.25 -26.78 -36.15
C GLY A 162 -6.47 -27.58 -36.66
N GLY A 163 -6.24 -28.42 -37.67
CA GLY A 163 -7.25 -29.33 -38.23
C GLY A 163 -7.93 -28.81 -39.50
N ASN A 164 -9.07 -29.40 -39.85
CA ASN A 164 -9.84 -28.98 -41.02
C ASN A 164 -10.53 -27.63 -40.79
N LYS A 165 -11.01 -27.01 -41.88
CA LYS A 165 -11.59 -25.65 -41.87
C LYS A 165 -12.66 -25.44 -40.81
N TRP A 166 -13.61 -26.35 -40.70
CA TRP A 166 -14.69 -26.27 -39.73
C TRP A 166 -14.18 -26.37 -38.28
N LYS A 167 -13.19 -27.24 -38.01
CA LYS A 167 -12.53 -27.31 -36.70
C LYS A 167 -11.82 -26.01 -36.34
N LYS A 168 -11.15 -25.37 -37.30
CA LYS A 168 -10.48 -24.08 -37.09
C LYS A 168 -11.46 -22.96 -36.77
N ILE A 169 -12.54 -22.83 -37.54
CA ILE A 169 -13.60 -21.82 -37.27
C ILE A 169 -14.19 -22.02 -35.87
N LYS A 170 -14.51 -23.27 -35.51
CA LYS A 170 -15.01 -23.60 -34.16
C LYS A 170 -13.98 -23.31 -33.05
N CYS A 171 -12.69 -23.46 -33.33
CA CYS A 171 -11.60 -23.12 -32.42
C CYS A 171 -11.56 -21.60 -32.17
N TYR A 172 -11.52 -20.79 -33.24
CA TYR A 172 -11.53 -19.33 -33.12
C TYR A 172 -12.78 -18.81 -32.41
N ALA A 173 -13.97 -19.34 -32.72
CA ALA A 173 -15.21 -18.93 -32.04
C ALA A 173 -15.14 -19.14 -30.51
N LYS A 174 -14.57 -20.27 -30.05
CA LYS A 174 -14.36 -20.53 -28.62
C LYS A 174 -13.36 -19.57 -27.99
N ILE A 175 -12.28 -19.25 -28.71
CA ILE A 175 -11.28 -18.29 -28.24
C ILE A 175 -11.91 -16.89 -28.14
N ILE A 176 -12.69 -16.46 -29.13
CA ILE A 176 -13.42 -15.18 -29.10
C ILE A 176 -14.40 -15.13 -27.92
N GLU A 177 -15.12 -16.21 -27.64
CA GLU A 177 -16.01 -16.30 -26.46
C GLU A 177 -15.22 -16.16 -25.14
N LYS A 178 -14.07 -16.85 -25.03
CA LYS A 178 -13.15 -16.73 -23.89
C LYS A 178 -12.64 -15.28 -23.74
N ILE A 179 -12.14 -14.68 -24.82
CA ILE A 179 -11.68 -13.29 -24.86
C ILE A 179 -12.79 -12.33 -24.45
N ALA A 180 -14.02 -12.50 -24.93
CA ALA A 180 -15.13 -11.63 -24.60
C ALA A 180 -15.47 -11.67 -23.10
N LYS A 181 -15.37 -12.86 -22.49
CA LYS A 181 -15.52 -13.02 -21.04
C LYS A 181 -14.34 -12.37 -20.30
N ASP A 182 -13.10 -12.67 -20.69
CA ASP A 182 -11.90 -12.17 -20.02
C ASP A 182 -11.78 -10.64 -20.13
N THR A 183 -12.26 -10.04 -21.24
CA THR A 183 -12.32 -8.58 -21.44
C THR A 183 -13.17 -7.88 -20.38
N LYS A 184 -14.12 -8.60 -19.79
CA LYS A 184 -14.94 -8.11 -18.69
C LYS A 184 -14.33 -8.50 -17.35
N ASP A 185 -14.08 -9.80 -17.16
CA ASP A 185 -13.77 -10.35 -15.84
C ASP A 185 -12.38 -9.93 -15.35
N ALA A 186 -11.38 -9.84 -16.24
CA ALA A 186 -10.01 -9.48 -15.85
C ALA A 186 -9.88 -8.02 -15.34
N PRO A 187 -10.37 -6.99 -16.06
CA PRO A 187 -10.40 -5.63 -15.54
C PRO A 187 -11.20 -5.49 -14.23
N GLU A 188 -12.37 -6.14 -14.13
CA GLU A 188 -13.19 -6.11 -12.91
C GLU A 188 -12.42 -6.70 -11.72
N LYS A 189 -11.70 -7.81 -11.92
CA LYS A 189 -10.87 -8.43 -10.89
C LYS A 189 -9.70 -7.52 -10.46
N ILE A 190 -8.98 -6.92 -11.42
CA ILE A 190 -7.90 -5.96 -11.12
C ILE A 190 -8.43 -4.83 -10.25
N MET A 191 -9.58 -4.24 -10.60
CA MET A 191 -10.15 -3.12 -9.86
C MET A 191 -10.67 -3.51 -8.48
N ALA A 192 -11.19 -4.73 -8.32
CA ALA A 192 -11.58 -5.26 -7.02
C ALA A 192 -10.37 -5.42 -6.08
N ASP A 193 -9.26 -5.98 -6.58
CA ASP A 193 -8.02 -6.13 -5.82
C ASP A 193 -7.45 -4.75 -5.43
N VAL A 194 -7.41 -3.80 -6.37
CA VAL A 194 -6.98 -2.41 -6.11
C VAL A 194 -7.83 -1.74 -5.05
N THR A 195 -9.16 -1.94 -5.08
CA THR A 195 -10.07 -1.37 -4.09
C THR A 195 -9.78 -1.93 -2.70
N ASN A 196 -9.61 -3.25 -2.59
CA ASN A 196 -9.27 -3.91 -1.34
C ASN A 196 -7.93 -3.42 -0.79
N THR A 197 -6.90 -3.34 -1.63
CA THR A 197 -5.58 -2.83 -1.24
C THR A 197 -5.63 -1.36 -0.83
N THR A 198 -6.38 -0.53 -1.54
CA THR A 198 -6.58 0.88 -1.16
C THR A 198 -7.18 1.01 0.23
N LEU A 199 -8.13 0.14 0.60
CA LEU A 199 -8.69 0.09 1.95
C LEU A 199 -7.65 -0.33 2.99
N LEU A 200 -6.83 -1.36 2.70
CA LEU A 200 -5.75 -1.79 3.58
C LEU A 200 -4.73 -0.66 3.82
N VAL A 201 -4.33 0.03 2.75
CA VAL A 201 -3.41 1.18 2.82
C VAL A 201 -4.04 2.35 3.59
N ALA A 202 -5.33 2.65 3.37
CA ALA A 202 -6.02 3.69 4.13
C ALA A 202 -6.08 3.38 5.63
N ASN A 203 -6.21 2.10 6.01
CA ASN A 203 -6.21 1.67 7.41
C ASN A 203 -4.84 1.81 8.11
N ILE A 204 -3.77 2.12 7.37
CA ILE A 204 -2.46 2.40 7.96
C ILE A 204 -2.41 3.79 8.62
N ILE A 205 -3.18 4.76 8.12
CA ILE A 205 -3.26 6.11 8.69
C ILE A 205 -3.55 6.12 10.19
N PRO A 206 -4.63 5.47 10.70
CA PRO A 206 -4.88 5.44 12.15
C PRO A 206 -3.78 4.69 12.92
N ILE A 207 -3.08 3.74 12.30
CA ILE A 207 -1.96 3.03 12.93
C ILE A 207 -0.75 3.97 13.07
N LEU A 208 -0.49 4.83 12.08
CA LEU A 208 0.53 5.88 12.19
C LEU A 208 0.21 6.87 13.31
N GLU A 209 -1.04 7.28 13.45
CA GLU A 209 -1.48 8.17 14.54
C GLU A 209 -1.36 7.51 15.92
N ASP A 210 -1.67 6.21 16.02
CA ASP A 210 -1.48 5.44 17.25
C ASP A 210 0.00 5.26 17.59
N CYS A 211 0.85 4.90 16.61
CA CYS A 211 2.31 4.89 16.72
C CYS A 211 2.80 6.22 17.36
N PHE A 212 2.40 7.34 16.76
CA PHE A 212 2.78 8.66 17.23
C PHE A 212 2.34 8.90 18.68
N THR A 213 1.04 8.78 18.94
CA THR A 213 0.45 9.10 20.25
C THR A 213 1.01 8.20 21.36
N LYS A 214 1.15 6.91 21.08
CA LYS A 214 1.67 5.92 22.03
C LYS A 214 3.12 6.19 22.38
N LYS A 215 3.98 6.46 21.38
CA LYS A 215 5.40 6.75 21.61
C LYS A 215 5.63 8.04 22.39
N ILE A 216 4.91 9.11 22.06
CA ILE A 216 4.95 10.37 22.83
C ILE A 216 4.55 10.11 24.30
N LYS A 217 3.49 9.33 24.53
CA LYS A 217 3.02 9.00 25.88
C LYS A 217 4.05 8.16 26.64
N GLU A 218 4.58 7.10 26.03
CA GLU A 218 5.61 6.23 26.63
C GLU A 218 6.84 7.04 27.07
N ALA A 219 7.30 7.96 26.23
CA ALA A 219 8.40 8.85 26.59
C ALA A 219 8.07 9.80 27.74
N GLY A 220 6.86 10.36 27.77
CA GLY A 220 6.39 11.18 28.89
C GLY A 220 6.33 10.40 30.21
N ASP A 221 5.84 9.16 30.17
CA ASP A 221 5.75 8.28 31.33
C ASP A 221 7.15 7.89 31.84
N ASN A 222 8.07 7.55 30.93
CA ASN A 222 9.47 7.26 31.26
C ASN A 222 10.20 8.48 31.85
N ALA A 223 10.06 9.64 31.23
CA ALA A 223 10.62 10.89 31.71
C ALA A 223 10.07 11.26 33.10
N LEU A 224 8.77 11.09 33.33
CA LEU A 224 8.15 11.32 34.64
C LEU A 224 8.70 10.36 35.69
N LYS A 225 8.95 9.10 35.32
CA LYS A 225 9.57 8.11 36.19
C LYS A 225 10.98 8.55 36.60
N ASP A 226 11.81 9.02 35.65
CA ASP A 226 13.14 9.53 35.97
C ASP A 226 13.11 10.69 36.97
N VAL A 227 12.16 11.63 36.80
CA VAL A 227 11.99 12.74 37.75
C VAL A 227 11.65 12.23 39.15
N LYS A 228 10.76 11.23 39.26
CA LYS A 228 10.38 10.64 40.55
C LYS A 228 11.52 9.85 41.18
N ASP A 229 12.19 9.02 40.40
CA ASP A 229 13.28 8.16 40.87
C ASP A 229 14.49 8.99 41.29
N PHE A 230 14.78 10.10 40.58
CA PHE A 230 15.76 11.09 41.02
C PHE A 230 15.39 11.70 42.37
N ALA A 231 14.13 12.14 42.55
CA ALA A 231 13.66 12.72 43.80
C ALA A 231 13.79 11.75 44.99
N VAL A 232 13.52 10.47 44.78
CA VAL A 232 13.71 9.42 45.80
C VAL A 232 15.20 9.21 46.05
N CYS A 233 16.01 9.11 45.01
CA CYS A 233 17.45 8.86 45.11
C CYS A 233 18.17 9.93 45.96
N VAL A 234 17.83 11.20 45.79
CA VAL A 234 18.42 12.30 46.58
C VAL A 234 17.84 12.43 47.99
N ALA A 235 16.72 11.77 48.31
CA ALA A 235 16.07 11.86 49.60
C ALA A 235 16.55 10.80 50.61
N ILE A 236 17.29 9.78 50.18
CA ILE A 236 17.84 8.74 51.05
C ILE A 236 19.15 9.26 51.66
N PRO A 237 19.19 9.55 52.97
CA PRO A 237 20.42 9.99 53.62
C PRO A 237 21.44 8.86 53.61
N PHE A 238 22.67 9.19 53.23
CA PHE A 238 23.84 8.33 53.36
C PHE A 238 24.65 8.75 54.59
#